data_AF-K9DBS6-F1
#
_entry.id   AF-K9DBS6-F1
#
_cell.length_a   1.000
_cell.length_b   1.000
_cell.length_c   1.000
_cell.angle_alpha   90.00
_cell.angle_beta   90.00
_cell.angle_gamma   90.00
#
_symmetry.space_group_name_H-M   'P 1'
#
loop_
_entity.id
_entity.type
_entity.pdbx_description
1 polymer ?
#
loop_
_entity_poly.entity_id
_entity_poly.type
_entity_poly.pdbx_seq_one_letter_code
_entity_poly.pdbx_strand_id
1 'polypeptide(L)'
;MIQQELEIINKLGLHARASAKFTQLAAKYQSDVWLTRNGRRINAKSIMGVMMLAAGKGAKVTLEADGKDEEAAVAALSALVNDKFGEGE
;
A
#
# COMPACT_ATOMS: atom_id res chain seq x y z
N MET A 1 -6.24 -5.82 14.41
CA MET A 1 -5.12 -5.93 13.46
C MET A 1 -5.36 -7.01 12.42
N ILE A 2 -5.33 -6.64 11.14
CA ILE A 2 -5.37 -7.53 9.97
C ILE A 2 -4.11 -7.34 9.13
N GLN A 3 -3.66 -8.43 8.50
CA GLN A 3 -2.49 -8.45 7.63
C GLN A 3 -2.79 -9.19 6.32
N GLN A 4 -2.29 -8.68 5.20
CA GLN A 4 -2.44 -9.28 3.88
C GLN A 4 -1.16 -9.08 3.04
N GLU A 5 -0.70 -10.12 2.35
CA GLU A 5 0.37 -10.00 1.35
C GLU A 5 -0.22 -9.49 0.03
N LEU A 6 0.41 -8.48 -0.56
CA LEU A 6 0.07 -7.90 -1.86
C LEU A 6 1.25 -7.98 -2.81
N GLU A 7 0.98 -8.31 -4.07
CA GLU A 7 1.97 -8.19 -5.14
C GLU A 7 1.74 -6.87 -5.90
N ILE A 8 2.81 -6.09 -6.04
CA ILE A 8 2.76 -4.86 -6.84
C ILE A 8 2.82 -5.23 -8.32
N ILE A 9 1.72 -5.04 -9.04
CA ILE A 9 1.57 -5.54 -10.42
C ILE A 9 1.61 -4.46 -11.51
N ASN A 10 1.50 -3.19 -11.16
CA ASN A 10 1.60 -2.07 -12.13
C ASN A 10 3.05 -1.90 -12.62
N LYS A 11 3.21 -1.41 -13.85
CA LYS A 11 4.49 -1.39 -14.58
C LYS A 11 5.64 -0.72 -13.83
N LEU A 12 5.39 0.44 -13.20
CA LEU A 12 6.41 1.24 -12.51
C LEU A 12 6.50 0.96 -11.00
N GLY A 13 5.64 0.09 -10.48
CA GLY A 13 5.50 -0.16 -9.04
C GLY A 13 5.06 1.07 -8.24
N LEU A 14 5.50 1.15 -6.98
CA LEU A 14 5.24 2.27 -6.06
C LEU A 14 6.10 3.51 -6.38
N HIS A 15 6.09 3.95 -7.64
CA HIS A 15 6.57 5.27 -8.07
C HIS A 15 5.70 6.42 -7.52
N ALA A 16 6.04 7.67 -7.85
CA ALA A 16 5.42 8.86 -7.25
C ALA A 16 3.88 8.89 -7.33
N ARG A 17 3.30 8.56 -8.49
CA ARG A 17 1.83 8.62 -8.69
C ARG A 17 1.11 7.50 -7.92
N ALA A 18 1.56 6.25 -8.06
CA ALA A 18 0.99 5.11 -7.33
C ALA A 18 1.13 5.31 -5.82
N SER A 19 2.30 5.77 -5.35
CA SER A 19 2.54 6.08 -3.93
C SER A 19 1.60 7.16 -3.43
N ALA A 20 1.40 8.25 -4.19
CA ALA A 20 0.47 9.30 -3.80
C ALA A 20 -0.98 8.76 -3.69
N LYS A 21 -1.45 7.98 -4.65
CA LYS A 21 -2.78 7.34 -4.59
C LYS A 21 -2.92 6.41 -3.38
N PHE A 22 -1.92 5.55 -3.15
CA PHE A 22 -1.91 4.62 -2.02
C PHE A 22 -1.97 5.38 -0.69
N THR A 23 -1.07 6.34 -0.50
CA THR A 23 -1.00 7.15 0.72
C THR A 23 -2.26 7.97 0.94
N GLN A 24 -2.82 8.59 -0.10
CA GLN A 24 -4.07 9.35 0.01
C GLN A 24 -5.25 8.46 0.39
N LEU A 25 -5.33 7.24 -0.13
CA LEU A 25 -6.36 6.28 0.25
C LEU A 25 -6.17 5.80 1.69
N ALA A 26 -4.95 5.41 2.06
CA ALA A 26 -4.62 4.96 3.42
C ALA A 26 -4.93 6.05 4.47
N ALA A 27 -4.69 7.32 4.14
CA ALA A 27 -4.93 8.46 5.03
C ALA A 27 -6.42 8.73 5.32
N LYS A 28 -7.36 8.13 4.56
CA LYS A 28 -8.81 8.26 4.81
C LYS A 28 -9.29 7.42 5.99
N TYR A 29 -8.51 6.41 6.39
CA TYR A 29 -8.87 5.48 7.45
C TYR A 29 -8.30 5.92 8.79
N GLN A 30 -9.03 5.63 9.87
CA GLN A 30 -8.58 5.90 11.24
C GLN A 30 -7.49 4.92 11.67
N SER A 31 -7.56 3.66 11.24
CA SER A 31 -6.59 2.62 11.53
C SER A 31 -5.18 3.03 11.14
N ASP A 32 -4.19 2.60 11.93
CA ASP A 32 -2.80 2.70 11.54
C ASP A 32 -2.55 1.72 10.39
N VAL A 33 -1.90 2.19 9.31
CA VAL A 33 -1.66 1.38 8.12
C VAL A 33 -0.16 1.31 7.86
N TRP A 34 0.35 0.09 7.72
CA TRP A 34 1.77 -0.19 7.55
C TRP A 34 2.02 -1.03 6.31
N LEU A 35 3.17 -0.78 5.66
CA LEU A 35 3.70 -1.66 4.63
C LEU A 35 5.06 -2.20 5.07
N THR A 36 5.28 -3.50 4.91
CA THR A 36 6.55 -4.15 5.20
C THR A 36 7.10 -4.85 3.96
N ARG A 37 8.39 -4.65 3.69
CA ARG A 37 9.14 -5.37 2.65
C ARG A 37 10.61 -5.47 3.04
N ASN A 38 11.23 -6.64 2.83
CA ASN A 38 12.65 -6.88 3.10
C ASN A 38 13.07 -6.44 4.52
N GLY A 39 12.23 -6.73 5.53
CA GLY A 39 12.47 -6.34 6.92
C GLY A 39 12.28 -4.84 7.23
N ARG A 40 11.96 -4.01 6.23
CA ARG A 40 11.68 -2.58 6.42
C ARG A 40 10.18 -2.34 6.49
N ARG A 41 9.72 -1.82 7.62
CA ARG A 41 8.33 -1.41 7.88
C ARG A 41 8.20 0.09 7.79
N ILE A 42 7.19 0.58 7.06
CA ILE A 42 6.92 2.01 6.85
C ILE A 42 5.46 2.34 7.12
N ASN A 43 5.19 3.58 7.52
CA ASN A 43 3.82 4.10 7.63
C ASN A 43 3.28 4.36 6.22
N ALA A 44 2.20 3.67 5.85
CA ALA A 44 1.64 3.74 4.51
C ALA A 44 0.88 5.07 4.23
N LYS A 45 0.58 5.83 5.29
CA LYS A 45 0.06 7.20 5.22
C LYS A 45 1.16 8.25 5.00
N SER A 46 2.43 7.86 4.89
CA SER A 46 3.55 8.75 4.53
C SER A 46 4.06 8.44 3.13
N ILE A 47 3.87 9.38 2.20
CA ILE A 47 4.30 9.22 0.80
C ILE A 47 5.81 8.96 0.68
N MET A 48 6.62 9.64 1.50
CA MET A 48 8.07 9.41 1.54
C MET A 48 8.39 7.99 2.00
N GLY A 49 7.68 7.48 3.00
CA GLY A 49 7.84 6.10 3.47
C GLY A 49 7.52 5.07 2.39
N VAL A 50 6.40 5.26 1.70
CA VAL A 50 5.95 4.37 0.61
C VAL A 50 6.93 4.38 -0.56
N MET A 51 7.38 5.57 -1.00
CA MET A 51 8.37 5.68 -2.08
C MET A 51 9.72 5.03 -1.70
N MET A 52 10.17 5.20 -0.45
CA MET A 52 11.42 4.61 0.05
C MET A 52 11.37 3.09 0.21
N LEU A 53 10.18 2.48 0.22
CA LEU A 53 10.02 1.02 0.22
C LEU A 53 10.52 0.39 -1.08
N ALA A 54 10.62 1.19 -2.16
CA ALA A 54 11.17 0.82 -3.46
C ALA A 54 10.55 -0.47 -4.04
N ALA A 55 9.25 -0.67 -3.85
CA ALA A 55 8.53 -1.85 -4.33
C ALA A 55 8.18 -1.70 -5.81
N GLY A 56 9.03 -2.28 -6.67
CA GLY A 56 8.79 -2.38 -8.12
C GLY A 56 7.77 -3.45 -8.47
N LYS A 57 7.48 -3.61 -9.77
CA LYS A 57 6.64 -4.69 -10.28
C LYS A 57 7.14 -6.07 -9.82
N GLY A 58 6.23 -6.94 -9.38
CA GLY A 58 6.52 -8.26 -8.83
C GLY A 58 6.99 -8.25 -7.37
N ALA A 59 7.15 -7.07 -6.75
CA ALA A 59 7.49 -7.00 -5.34
C ALA A 59 6.31 -7.46 -4.48
N LYS A 60 6.58 -8.35 -3.54
CA LYS A 60 5.66 -8.69 -2.45
C LYS A 60 5.83 -7.70 -1.31
N VAL A 61 4.72 -7.14 -0.85
CA VAL A 61 4.64 -6.27 0.31
C VAL A 61 3.59 -6.79 1.26
N THR A 62 3.87 -6.72 2.55
CA THR A 62 2.89 -7.02 3.59
C THR A 62 2.15 -5.74 3.95
N LEU A 63 0.84 -5.70 3.71
CA LEU A 63 -0.05 -4.65 4.20
C LEU A 63 -0.60 -5.04 5.56
N GLU A 64 -0.48 -4.16 6.53
CA GLU A 64 -1.07 -4.32 7.86
C GLU A 64 -1.96 -3.11 8.14
N ALA A 65 -3.13 -3.35 8.75
CA ALA A 65 -3.96 -2.30 9.32
C ALA A 65 -4.36 -2.68 10.75
N ASP A 66 -4.34 -1.71 11.66
CA ASP A 66 -4.79 -1.90 13.03
C ASP A 66 -5.68 -0.74 13.48
N GLY A 67 -6.94 -1.06 13.81
CA GLY A 67 -7.91 -0.08 14.29
C GLY A 67 -9.35 -0.37 13.83
N LYS A 68 -10.24 0.62 14.05
CA LYS A 68 -11.69 0.43 13.92
C LYS A 68 -12.18 0.16 12.50
N ASP A 69 -11.43 0.61 11.48
CA ASP A 69 -11.77 0.48 10.07
C ASP A 69 -10.70 -0.33 9.31
N GLU A 70 -9.99 -1.23 10.00
CA GLU A 70 -8.91 -2.04 9.44
C GLU A 70 -9.34 -2.94 8.28
N GLU A 71 -10.51 -3.58 8.36
CA GLU A 71 -11.07 -4.41 7.28
C GLU A 71 -11.32 -3.58 6.02
N ALA A 72 -11.96 -2.41 6.18
CA ALA A 72 -12.26 -1.51 5.07
C ALA A 72 -10.98 -0.91 4.46
N ALA A 73 -9.98 -0.60 5.29
CA ALA A 73 -8.68 -0.09 4.85
C ALA A 73 -7.95 -1.14 4.00
N VAL A 74 -7.82 -2.37 4.50
CA VAL A 74 -7.15 -3.46 3.78
C VAL A 74 -7.88 -3.78 2.48
N ALA A 75 -9.21 -3.89 2.50
CA ALA A 75 -9.99 -4.18 1.30
C ALA A 75 -9.79 -3.13 0.20
N ALA A 76 -9.89 -1.83 0.54
CA ALA A 76 -9.77 -0.75 -0.43
C ALA A 76 -8.35 -0.60 -0.98
N LEU A 77 -7.33 -0.71 -0.12
CA LEU A 77 -5.93 -0.65 -0.55
C LEU A 77 -5.55 -1.84 -1.42
N SER A 78 -6.03 -3.03 -1.08
CA SER A 78 -5.85 -4.23 -1.92
C SER A 78 -6.52 -4.06 -3.28
N ALA A 79 -7.75 -3.53 -3.31
CA ALA A 79 -8.46 -3.24 -4.56
C ALA A 79 -7.69 -2.23 -5.43
N LEU A 80 -7.13 -1.17 -4.83
CA LEU A 80 -6.32 -0.18 -5.55
C LEU A 80 -5.07 -0.81 -6.19
N VAL A 81 -4.38 -1.71 -5.47
CA VAL A 81 -3.21 -2.44 -6.00
C VAL A 81 -3.62 -3.38 -7.14
N ASN A 82 -4.73 -4.11 -6.97
CA ASN A 82 -5.26 -5.03 -7.97
C ASN A 82 -5.78 -4.33 -9.23
N ASP A 83 -6.28 -3.10 -9.08
CA ASP A 83 -6.62 -2.20 -10.20
C ASP A 83 -5.39 -1.51 -10.81
N LYS A 84 -4.17 -1.92 -10.41
CA LYS A 84 -2.90 -1.36 -10.89
C LYS A 84 -2.86 0.16 -10.72
N PHE A 85 -3.44 0.68 -9.65
CA PHE A 85 -3.56 2.13 -9.41
C PHE A 85 -4.29 2.89 -10.53
N GLY A 86 -5.10 2.21 -11.35
CA GLY A 86 -5.78 2.76 -12.53
C GLY A 86 -4.83 3.11 -13.68
N GLU A 87 -3.69 2.41 -13.80
CA GLU A 87 -2.64 2.71 -14.79
C GLU A 87 -2.73 1.83 -16.06
N GLY A 88 -3.68 0.90 -16.12
CA GLY A 88 -3.90 0.02 -17.28
C GLY A 88 -2.85 -1.07 -17.49
N GLU A 89 -1.60 -0.85 -17.08
CA GLU A 89 -0.46 -1.76 -17.29
C GLU A 89 0.39 -1.99 -16.04
#